data_AF-A0A5Y9EUY7-F1
#
_entry.id   AF-A0A5Y9EUY7-F1
#
_cell.length_a   1.000
_cell.length_b   1.000
_cell.length_c   1.000
_cell.angle_alpha   90.00
_cell.angle_beta   90.00
_cell.angle_gamma   90.00
#
_symmetry.space_group_name_H-M   'P 1'
#
loop_
_entity.id
_entity.type
_entity.pdbx_description
1 polymer ?
#
loop_
_entity_poly.entity_id
_entity_poly.type
_entity_poly.pdbx_seq_one_letter_code
_entity_poly.pdbx_strand_id
1 'polypeptide(L)'
;MKVLNFFYENHPKFEISYERKVQIPLCNIIIKGPKFSGKKTLIFNYLSQFKPNEILFLNLYDTRFENQSLGHLSNFLEKNVQIKFLCIYNVEFALNLQDIKIPIIISTDKKDLHIEGFQELELDYFDFEEFVSISRKNLPINNLVGLFLQSGRSKLGEKNILLRQNFNTLELEILKYLALNLGQQISISKLFLELKKKLKTSKDSVYHTIKELENTYIIHPISHDEKKLQKIYFRDFGLRNNLCIQKDFAHLFENLILNELFKFKQEFFYNKFFTFYSKVSKIAYISSPTLDIDLIKLRAKKILSKSLELGIFHVVFITLSSEDSFFEQGVKFEVLPFDKFSLGF
;
A
#
# COMPACT_ATOMS: atom_id res chain seq x y z
N MET A 1 -22.98 2.14 -28.14
CA MET A 1 -24.07 1.33 -27.52
C MET A 1 -23.80 -0.18 -27.55
N LYS A 2 -23.36 -0.79 -28.66
CA LYS A 2 -23.12 -2.25 -28.75
C LYS A 2 -22.17 -2.81 -27.67
N VAL A 3 -21.06 -2.11 -27.41
CA VAL A 3 -20.09 -2.51 -26.37
C VAL A 3 -20.72 -2.53 -24.97
N LEU A 4 -21.50 -1.50 -24.61
CA LEU A 4 -22.18 -1.45 -23.30
C LEU A 4 -23.21 -2.58 -23.15
N ASN A 5 -23.98 -2.90 -24.21
CA ASN A 5 -24.88 -4.06 -24.19
C ASN A 5 -24.11 -5.35 -23.93
N PHE A 6 -22.98 -5.57 -24.63
CA PHE A 6 -22.17 -6.76 -24.45
C PHE A 6 -21.73 -6.94 -22.99
N PHE A 7 -21.19 -5.91 -22.35
CA PHE A 7 -20.72 -6.01 -20.95
C PHE A 7 -21.87 -6.09 -19.94
N TYR A 8 -23.04 -5.53 -20.25
CA TYR A 8 -24.23 -5.68 -19.43
C TYR A 8 -24.77 -7.12 -19.48
N GLU A 9 -24.86 -7.71 -20.66
CA GLU A 9 -25.32 -9.10 -20.86
C GLU A 9 -24.29 -10.13 -20.38
N ASN A 10 -23.00 -9.79 -20.41
CA ASN A 10 -21.89 -10.68 -20.03
C ASN A 10 -21.19 -10.17 -18.75
N HIS A 11 -21.97 -9.83 -17.73
CA HIS A 11 -21.43 -9.39 -16.45
C HIS A 11 -20.59 -10.51 -15.78
N PRO A 12 -19.57 -10.17 -14.96
CA PRO A 12 -18.83 -11.17 -14.21
C PRO A 12 -19.70 -11.82 -13.13
N LYS A 13 -19.25 -12.96 -12.60
CA LYS A 13 -19.82 -13.55 -11.38
C LYS A 13 -19.29 -12.79 -10.15
N PHE A 14 -20.20 -12.16 -9.40
CA PHE A 14 -19.88 -11.43 -8.18
C PHE A 14 -19.83 -12.41 -6.98
N GLU A 15 -18.76 -13.19 -6.89
CA GLU A 15 -18.57 -14.20 -5.85
C GLU A 15 -17.86 -13.60 -4.62
N ILE A 16 -18.36 -13.94 -3.43
CA ILE A 16 -17.76 -13.55 -2.14
C ILE A 16 -16.47 -14.36 -1.93
N SER A 17 -15.39 -13.70 -1.48
CA SER A 17 -14.10 -14.36 -1.24
C SER A 17 -13.61 -14.26 0.20
N TYR A 18 -13.05 -13.11 0.58
CA TYR A 18 -12.64 -12.78 1.94
C TYR A 18 -13.08 -11.35 2.23
N GLU A 19 -13.33 -11.04 3.49
CA GLU A 19 -13.75 -9.71 3.88
C GLU A 19 -12.55 -8.78 4.09
N ARG A 20 -12.76 -7.49 3.79
CA ARG A 20 -11.86 -6.41 4.15
C ARG A 20 -12.42 -5.70 5.37
N LYS A 21 -11.55 -5.05 6.14
CA LYS A 21 -11.98 -4.23 7.28
C LYS A 21 -12.82 -3.02 6.87
N VAL A 22 -12.66 -2.55 5.64
CA VAL A 22 -13.42 -1.42 5.10
C VAL A 22 -14.65 -1.90 4.33
N GLN A 23 -15.68 -1.05 4.32
CA GLN A 23 -16.93 -1.31 3.60
C GLN A 23 -17.17 -0.20 2.57
N ILE A 24 -17.90 -0.53 1.50
CA ILE A 24 -18.32 0.43 0.48
C ILE A 24 -19.63 1.10 0.96
N PRO A 25 -19.66 2.42 1.17
CA PRO A 25 -20.89 3.16 1.46
C PRO A 25 -21.80 3.23 0.22
N LEU A 26 -23.09 3.46 0.46
CA LEU A 26 -24.09 3.66 -0.60
C LEU A 26 -24.01 5.11 -1.15
N CYS A 27 -22.91 5.45 -1.81
CA CYS A 27 -22.70 6.75 -2.46
C CYS A 27 -21.79 6.63 -3.68
N ASN A 28 -21.56 7.74 -4.38
CA ASN A 28 -20.50 7.81 -5.39
C ASN A 28 -19.14 7.71 -4.69
N ILE A 29 -18.33 6.72 -5.09
CA ILE A 29 -17.08 6.39 -4.43
C ILE A 29 -15.97 6.05 -5.42
N ILE A 30 -14.77 6.54 -5.15
CA ILE A 30 -13.54 6.14 -5.81
C ILE A 30 -12.66 5.37 -4.83
N ILE A 31 -12.42 4.10 -5.14
CA ILE A 31 -11.54 3.20 -4.39
C ILE A 31 -10.15 3.28 -5.01
N LYS A 32 -9.20 3.85 -4.27
CA LYS A 32 -7.81 4.02 -4.70
C LYS A 32 -6.92 3.01 -3.99
N GLY A 33 -5.92 2.47 -4.66
CA GLY A 33 -4.93 1.62 -4.01
C GLY A 33 -4.10 0.82 -5.00
N PRO A 34 -3.08 0.07 -4.55
CA PRO A 34 -2.22 -0.65 -5.49
C PRO A 34 -2.96 -1.74 -6.28
N LYS A 35 -2.38 -2.16 -7.42
CA LYS A 35 -2.78 -3.42 -8.06
C LYS A 35 -2.59 -4.58 -7.07
N PHE A 36 -3.43 -5.61 -7.14
CA PHE A 36 -3.40 -6.76 -6.21
C PHE A 36 -3.71 -6.45 -4.74
N SER A 37 -4.20 -5.25 -4.41
CA SER A 37 -4.59 -4.91 -3.04
C SER A 37 -5.92 -5.49 -2.59
N GLY A 38 -6.68 -6.16 -3.45
CA GLY A 38 -8.01 -6.70 -3.12
C GLY A 38 -9.19 -5.77 -3.45
N LYS A 39 -8.97 -4.65 -4.18
CA LYS A 39 -10.06 -3.76 -4.64
C LYS A 39 -11.19 -4.50 -5.34
N LYS A 40 -10.85 -5.39 -6.28
CA LYS A 40 -11.85 -6.21 -6.99
C LYS A 40 -12.66 -7.08 -6.03
N THR A 41 -12.02 -7.70 -5.03
CA THR A 41 -12.70 -8.51 -4.02
C THR A 41 -13.66 -7.67 -3.18
N LEU A 42 -13.22 -6.50 -2.69
CA LEU A 42 -14.08 -5.57 -1.95
C LEU A 42 -15.33 -5.17 -2.76
N ILE A 43 -15.13 -4.80 -4.03
CA ILE A 43 -16.22 -4.42 -4.94
C ILE A 43 -17.15 -5.61 -5.21
N PHE A 44 -16.60 -6.80 -5.45
CA PHE A 44 -17.39 -7.98 -5.78
C PHE A 44 -18.21 -8.46 -4.58
N ASN A 45 -17.65 -8.44 -3.36
CA ASN A 45 -18.41 -8.74 -2.14
C ASN A 45 -19.58 -7.77 -1.99
N TYR A 46 -19.36 -6.46 -2.18
CA TYR A 46 -20.44 -5.46 -2.11
C TYR A 46 -21.51 -5.70 -3.19
N LEU A 47 -21.10 -5.90 -4.44
CA LEU A 47 -22.02 -6.10 -5.56
C LEU A 47 -22.78 -7.44 -5.50
N SER A 48 -22.23 -8.45 -4.81
CA SER A 48 -22.89 -9.76 -4.63
C SER A 48 -24.23 -9.69 -3.88
N GLN A 49 -24.50 -8.59 -3.19
CA GLN A 49 -25.73 -8.34 -2.44
C GLN A 49 -26.90 -7.95 -3.35
N PHE A 50 -26.64 -7.61 -4.63
CA PHE A 50 -27.64 -7.13 -5.58
C PHE A 50 -27.85 -8.12 -6.72
N LYS A 51 -28.96 -7.97 -7.46
CA LYS A 51 -29.20 -8.83 -8.62
C LYS A 51 -28.27 -8.44 -9.77
N PRO A 52 -27.75 -9.39 -10.56
CA PRO A 52 -26.81 -9.06 -11.61
C PRO A 52 -27.35 -8.10 -12.68
N ASN A 53 -28.66 -8.16 -12.97
CA ASN A 53 -29.32 -7.24 -13.91
C ASN A 53 -29.46 -5.80 -13.35
N GLU A 54 -29.19 -5.58 -12.07
CA GLU A 54 -29.16 -4.25 -11.45
C GLU A 54 -27.77 -3.59 -11.56
N ILE A 55 -26.78 -4.28 -12.13
CA ILE A 55 -25.39 -3.87 -12.11
C ILE A 55 -24.84 -3.73 -13.53
N LEU A 56 -24.19 -2.60 -13.81
CA LEU A 56 -23.31 -2.45 -14.96
C LEU A 56 -21.86 -2.42 -14.49
N PHE A 57 -21.11 -3.48 -14.78
CA PHE A 57 -19.69 -3.58 -14.45
C PHE A 57 -18.83 -3.42 -15.71
N LEU A 58 -17.98 -2.40 -15.75
CA LEU A 58 -17.08 -2.09 -16.85
C LEU A 58 -15.64 -2.19 -16.37
N ASN A 59 -14.83 -3.05 -16.97
CA ASN A 59 -13.40 -3.12 -16.71
C ASN A 59 -12.63 -2.48 -17.87
N LEU A 60 -11.98 -1.34 -17.63
CA LEU A 60 -11.28 -0.58 -18.67
C LEU A 60 -9.99 -1.27 -19.17
N TYR A 61 -9.51 -2.29 -18.46
CA TYR A 61 -8.40 -3.13 -18.92
C TYR A 61 -8.85 -4.35 -19.74
N ASP A 62 -10.16 -4.57 -19.92
CA ASP A 62 -10.63 -5.59 -20.85
C ASP A 62 -10.27 -5.18 -22.28
N THR A 63 -9.52 -6.01 -22.99
CA THR A 63 -9.01 -5.68 -24.34
C THR A 63 -10.11 -5.46 -25.38
N ARG A 64 -11.35 -5.87 -25.07
CA ARG A 64 -12.53 -5.68 -25.92
C ARG A 64 -13.29 -4.39 -25.58
N PHE A 65 -12.97 -3.73 -24.47
CA PHE A 65 -13.64 -2.50 -24.07
C PHE A 65 -13.04 -1.30 -24.79
N GLU A 66 -13.89 -0.50 -25.43
CA GLU A 66 -13.50 0.72 -26.12
C GLU A 66 -13.89 1.94 -25.27
N ASN A 67 -12.91 2.72 -24.81
CA ASN A 67 -13.14 3.88 -23.92
C ASN A 67 -14.14 4.91 -24.46
N GLN A 68 -14.25 5.05 -25.78
CA GLN A 68 -15.24 5.92 -26.44
C GLN A 68 -16.69 5.55 -26.06
N SER A 69 -16.93 4.29 -25.68
CA SER A 69 -18.24 3.80 -25.24
C SER A 69 -18.75 4.51 -23.99
N LEU A 70 -17.87 5.08 -23.16
CA LEU A 70 -18.24 5.84 -21.97
C LEU A 70 -19.06 7.09 -22.32
N GLY A 71 -18.88 7.68 -23.51
CA GLY A 71 -19.68 8.82 -23.98
C GLY A 71 -21.16 8.48 -24.22
N HIS A 72 -21.52 7.20 -24.26
CA HIS A 72 -22.90 6.74 -24.43
C HIS A 72 -23.55 6.25 -23.13
N LEU A 73 -22.87 6.40 -21.99
CA LEU A 73 -23.24 5.77 -20.72
C LEU A 73 -24.56 6.32 -20.18
N SER A 74 -24.77 7.64 -20.22
CA SER A 74 -26.02 8.27 -19.73
C SER A 74 -27.25 7.75 -20.49
N ASN A 75 -27.26 7.85 -21.82
CA ASN A 75 -28.33 7.32 -22.69
C ASN A 75 -28.54 5.81 -22.51
N PHE A 76 -27.46 5.05 -22.29
CA PHE A 76 -27.55 3.62 -22.03
C PHE A 76 -28.29 3.31 -20.73
N LEU A 77 -27.98 4.03 -19.65
CA LEU A 77 -28.62 3.86 -18.35
C LEU A 77 -30.08 4.32 -18.37
N GLU A 78 -30.40 5.40 -19.08
CA GLU A 78 -31.80 5.86 -19.29
C GLU A 78 -32.67 4.80 -19.97
N LYS A 79 -32.11 4.05 -20.93
CA LYS A 79 -32.81 2.95 -21.61
C LYS A 79 -32.88 1.67 -20.78
N ASN A 80 -32.06 1.54 -19.75
CA ASN A 80 -31.93 0.33 -18.92
C ASN A 80 -32.16 0.68 -17.44
N VAL A 81 -33.38 1.17 -17.14
CA VAL A 81 -33.78 1.65 -15.80
C VAL A 81 -33.65 0.63 -14.67
N GLN A 82 -33.53 -0.67 -15.01
CA GLN A 82 -33.26 -1.72 -14.04
C GLN A 82 -31.85 -1.64 -13.43
N ILE A 83 -30.90 -0.99 -14.11
CA ILE A 83 -29.53 -0.81 -13.61
C ILE A 83 -29.56 0.23 -12.49
N LYS A 84 -29.17 -0.20 -11.29
CA LYS A 84 -29.12 0.61 -10.07
C LYS A 84 -27.70 0.94 -9.64
N PHE A 85 -26.71 0.22 -10.14
CA PHE A 85 -25.30 0.42 -9.79
C PHE A 85 -24.42 0.42 -11.03
N LEU A 86 -23.53 1.39 -11.09
CA LEU A 86 -22.47 1.46 -12.09
C LEU A 86 -21.12 1.22 -11.42
N CYS A 87 -20.35 0.27 -11.93
CA CYS A 87 -18.97 0.07 -11.51
C CYS A 87 -18.03 0.25 -12.70
N ILE A 88 -17.07 1.17 -12.59
CA ILE A 88 -16.00 1.38 -13.57
C ILE A 88 -14.66 1.02 -12.93
N TYR A 89 -14.11 -0.11 -13.33
CA TYR A 89 -12.91 -0.71 -12.76
C TYR A 89 -11.67 -0.42 -13.61
N ASN A 90 -10.53 -0.17 -12.95
CA ASN A 90 -9.23 0.19 -13.55
C ASN A 90 -9.22 1.52 -14.33
N VAL A 91 -9.70 2.59 -13.70
CA VAL A 91 -9.67 3.94 -14.27
C VAL A 91 -8.29 4.57 -14.13
N GLU A 92 -7.76 5.13 -15.21
CA GLU A 92 -6.45 5.80 -15.26
C GLU A 92 -6.53 7.30 -15.59
N PHE A 93 -7.72 7.81 -15.85
CA PHE A 93 -7.95 9.18 -16.31
C PHE A 93 -9.24 9.75 -15.72
N ALA A 94 -9.37 11.08 -15.72
CA ALA A 94 -10.56 11.75 -15.22
C ALA A 94 -11.79 11.40 -16.08
N LEU A 95 -12.91 11.09 -15.42
CA LEU A 95 -14.19 10.78 -16.06
C LEU A 95 -15.19 11.90 -15.76
N ASN A 96 -15.94 12.32 -16.78
CA ASN A 96 -17.11 13.17 -16.58
C ASN A 96 -18.36 12.30 -16.41
N LEU A 97 -18.91 12.28 -15.19
CA LEU A 97 -20.03 11.42 -14.80
C LEU A 97 -21.18 12.21 -14.15
N GLN A 98 -21.19 13.54 -14.31
CA GLN A 98 -22.15 14.44 -13.64
C GLN A 98 -23.62 14.15 -14.00
N ASP A 99 -23.86 13.64 -15.22
CA ASP A 99 -25.21 13.36 -15.72
C ASP A 99 -25.79 12.03 -15.21
N ILE A 100 -25.00 11.21 -14.49
CA ILE A 100 -25.41 9.89 -14.03
C ILE A 100 -25.96 9.97 -12.60
N LYS A 101 -27.22 9.54 -12.42
CA LYS A 101 -27.99 9.69 -11.17
C LYS A 101 -28.04 8.45 -10.28
N ILE A 102 -27.39 7.36 -10.69
CA ILE A 102 -27.29 6.13 -9.90
C ILE A 102 -25.93 6.08 -9.17
N PRO A 103 -25.81 5.37 -8.03
CA PRO A 103 -24.54 5.18 -7.35
C PRO A 103 -23.45 4.61 -8.26
N ILE A 104 -22.27 5.23 -8.19
CA ILE A 104 -21.10 4.88 -9.01
C ILE A 104 -19.93 4.44 -8.12
N ILE A 105 -19.37 3.26 -8.44
CA ILE A 105 -18.14 2.75 -7.85
C ILE A 105 -17.03 2.84 -8.89
N ILE A 106 -15.95 3.54 -8.56
CA ILE A 106 -14.77 3.65 -9.39
C ILE A 106 -13.61 2.97 -8.68
N SER A 107 -12.75 2.27 -9.42
CA SER A 107 -11.49 1.75 -8.90
C SER A 107 -10.33 2.27 -9.73
N THR A 108 -9.28 2.72 -9.04
CA THR A 108 -8.02 3.15 -9.67
C THR A 108 -6.82 2.68 -8.84
N ASP A 109 -5.66 2.67 -9.46
CA ASP A 109 -4.37 2.59 -8.78
C ASP A 109 -3.60 3.91 -8.77
N LYS A 110 -4.16 5.00 -9.29
CA LYS A 110 -3.56 6.33 -9.28
C LYS A 110 -3.96 7.09 -8.01
N LYS A 111 -2.99 7.59 -7.25
CA LYS A 111 -3.22 8.43 -6.06
C LYS A 111 -3.82 9.78 -6.45
N ASP A 112 -3.23 10.39 -7.48
CA ASP A 112 -3.53 11.75 -7.96
C ASP A 112 -4.83 11.86 -8.78
N LEU A 113 -5.48 10.74 -9.12
CA LEU A 113 -6.75 10.78 -9.82
C LEU A 113 -7.86 11.24 -8.88
N HIS A 114 -8.38 12.44 -9.10
CA HIS A 114 -9.51 12.99 -8.37
C HIS A 114 -10.74 13.11 -9.29
N ILE A 115 -11.92 12.80 -8.76
CA ILE A 115 -13.20 12.93 -9.47
C ILE A 115 -14.16 13.69 -8.57
N GLU A 116 -14.64 14.84 -9.02
CA GLU A 116 -15.53 15.69 -8.25
C GLU A 116 -16.84 14.98 -7.89
N GLY A 117 -17.31 15.16 -6.66
CA GLY A 117 -18.54 14.54 -6.17
C GLY A 117 -18.41 13.07 -5.75
N PHE A 118 -17.19 12.52 -5.71
CA PHE A 118 -16.92 11.16 -5.23
C PHE A 118 -16.23 11.18 -3.87
N GLN A 119 -16.69 10.32 -2.96
CA GLN A 119 -15.95 10.02 -1.73
C GLN A 119 -14.72 9.18 -2.08
N GLU A 120 -13.58 9.45 -1.46
CA GLU A 120 -12.37 8.65 -1.65
C GLU A 120 -12.22 7.60 -0.55
N LEU A 121 -11.91 6.37 -0.96
CA LEU A 121 -11.53 5.27 -0.06
C LEU A 121 -10.19 4.71 -0.51
N GLU A 122 -9.14 4.93 0.29
CA GLU A 122 -7.86 4.25 0.08
C GLU A 122 -7.93 2.82 0.61
N LEU A 123 -7.57 1.86 -0.24
CA LEU A 123 -7.48 0.43 0.06
C LEU A 123 -6.07 -0.08 -0.24
N ASP A 124 -5.24 -0.09 0.80
CA ASP A 124 -3.90 -0.65 0.74
C ASP A 124 -3.92 -2.20 0.69
N TYR A 125 -2.74 -2.80 0.53
CA TYR A 125 -2.55 -4.23 0.75
C TYR A 125 -2.92 -4.67 2.17
N PHE A 126 -2.97 -5.97 2.43
CA PHE A 126 -3.30 -6.48 3.76
C PHE A 126 -2.33 -5.96 4.81
N ASP A 127 -2.89 -5.49 5.92
CA ASP A 127 -2.14 -5.39 7.17
C ASP A 127 -1.98 -6.78 7.81
N PHE A 128 -1.22 -6.86 8.89
CA PHE A 128 -0.99 -8.13 9.56
C PHE A 128 -2.27 -8.79 10.08
N GLU A 129 -3.25 -8.03 10.56
CA GLU A 129 -4.50 -8.59 11.08
C GLU A 129 -5.37 -9.17 9.94
N GLU A 130 -5.49 -8.45 8.83
CA GLU A 130 -6.16 -8.96 7.63
C GLU A 130 -5.43 -10.21 7.12
N PHE A 131 -4.09 -10.21 7.10
CA PHE A 131 -3.31 -11.39 6.74
C PHE A 131 -3.59 -12.59 7.64
N VAL A 132 -3.63 -12.39 8.96
CA VAL A 132 -3.94 -13.46 9.93
C VAL A 132 -5.36 -13.99 9.71
N SER A 133 -6.34 -13.10 9.51
CA SER A 133 -7.75 -13.51 9.30
C SER A 133 -7.96 -14.31 8.02
N ILE A 134 -7.18 -14.01 6.97
CA ILE A 134 -7.28 -14.65 5.65
C ILE A 134 -6.40 -15.91 5.57
N SER A 135 -5.29 -15.94 6.30
CA SER A 135 -4.43 -17.10 6.43
C SER A 135 -5.20 -18.19 7.15
N ARG A 136 -5.90 -19.04 6.39
CA ARG A 136 -6.66 -20.24 6.86
C ARG A 136 -5.77 -21.32 7.54
N LYS A 137 -4.58 -20.95 7.99
CA LYS A 137 -3.59 -21.80 8.61
C LYS A 137 -3.70 -21.64 10.12
N ASN A 138 -4.00 -22.73 10.82
CA ASN A 138 -3.93 -22.79 12.28
C ASN A 138 -2.46 -22.87 12.73
N LEU A 139 -1.74 -21.74 12.63
CA LEU A 139 -0.35 -21.62 13.04
C LEU A 139 -0.21 -20.67 14.24
N PRO A 140 0.79 -20.88 15.11
CA PRO A 140 1.14 -19.90 16.13
C PRO A 140 1.44 -18.52 15.53
N ILE A 141 1.12 -17.44 16.25
CA ILE A 141 1.25 -16.07 15.74
C ILE A 141 2.67 -15.72 15.26
N ASN A 142 3.69 -16.18 15.96
CA ASN A 142 5.09 -15.98 15.58
C ASN A 142 5.42 -16.61 14.21
N ASN A 143 4.81 -17.75 13.90
CA ASN A 143 4.97 -18.39 12.59
C ASN A 143 4.24 -17.59 11.50
N LEU A 144 3.11 -16.96 11.83
CA LEU A 144 2.38 -16.08 10.91
C LEU A 144 3.19 -14.80 10.61
N VAL A 145 3.90 -14.22 11.58
CA VAL A 145 4.81 -13.09 11.33
C VAL A 145 5.92 -13.50 10.35
N GLY A 146 6.53 -14.66 10.55
CA GLY A 146 7.55 -15.19 9.64
C GLY A 146 7.01 -15.43 8.23
N LEU A 147 5.81 -16.01 8.11
CA LEU A 147 5.14 -16.19 6.82
C LEU A 147 4.83 -14.87 6.14
N PHE A 148 4.33 -13.88 6.90
CA PHE A 148 4.01 -12.56 6.38
C PHE A 148 5.27 -11.90 5.81
N LEU A 149 6.38 -11.89 6.55
CA LEU A 149 7.69 -11.41 6.11
C LEU A 149 8.21 -12.10 4.84
N GLN A 150 7.90 -13.38 4.67
CA GLN A 150 8.30 -14.14 3.50
C GLN A 150 7.42 -13.80 2.28
N SER A 151 6.10 -13.79 2.45
CA SER A 151 5.13 -13.61 1.36
C SER A 151 4.99 -12.16 0.91
N GLY A 152 5.15 -11.21 1.82
CA GLY A 152 4.69 -9.84 1.61
C GLY A 152 3.20 -9.67 1.90
N ARG A 153 2.67 -8.53 1.44
CA ARG A 153 1.29 -8.09 1.64
C ARG A 153 0.39 -8.41 0.45
N SER A 154 0.95 -8.90 -0.66
CA SER A 154 0.21 -9.15 -1.90
C SER A 154 0.75 -10.35 -2.68
N LYS A 155 -0.04 -10.79 -3.66
CA LYS A 155 0.37 -11.84 -4.60
C LYS A 155 1.31 -11.35 -5.71
N LEU A 156 1.56 -10.04 -5.83
CA LEU A 156 2.37 -9.45 -6.89
C LEU A 156 3.78 -10.04 -6.91
N GLY A 157 4.36 -10.26 -5.73
CA GLY A 157 5.70 -10.82 -5.56
C GLY A 157 5.77 -12.34 -5.66
N GLU A 158 4.68 -13.06 -5.37
CA GLU A 158 4.69 -14.54 -5.25
C GLU A 158 5.16 -15.26 -6.52
N LYS A 159 5.01 -14.64 -7.69
CA LYS A 159 5.42 -15.22 -8.97
C LYS A 159 6.18 -14.19 -9.80
N ASN A 160 7.43 -14.51 -10.14
CA ASN A 160 8.27 -13.69 -11.02
C ASN A 160 7.59 -13.29 -12.35
N ILE A 161 6.68 -14.11 -12.87
CA ILE A 161 5.91 -13.79 -14.07
C ILE A 161 5.00 -12.57 -13.87
N LEU A 162 4.40 -12.41 -12.69
CA LEU A 162 3.54 -11.26 -12.39
C LEU A 162 4.36 -9.96 -12.37
N LEU A 163 5.55 -9.98 -11.78
CA LEU A 163 6.46 -8.82 -11.83
C LEU A 163 6.80 -8.42 -13.27
N ARG A 164 7.13 -9.38 -14.13
CA ARG A 164 7.46 -9.13 -15.54
C ARG A 164 6.26 -8.68 -16.39
N GLN A 165 5.05 -9.06 -16.00
CA GLN A 165 3.81 -8.65 -16.67
C GLN A 165 3.33 -7.25 -16.24
N ASN A 166 3.66 -6.82 -15.01
CA ASN A 166 3.16 -5.57 -14.44
C ASN A 166 4.16 -4.41 -14.51
N PHE A 167 5.44 -4.69 -14.77
CA PHE A 167 6.49 -3.68 -14.82
C PHE A 167 7.31 -3.77 -16.09
N ASN A 168 7.61 -2.62 -16.69
CA ASN A 168 8.53 -2.51 -17.81
C ASN A 168 9.99 -2.67 -17.35
N THR A 169 10.91 -2.75 -18.32
CA THR A 169 12.34 -2.97 -18.03
C THR A 169 12.96 -1.90 -17.15
N LEU A 170 12.62 -0.61 -17.35
CA LEU A 170 13.16 0.49 -16.56
C LEU A 170 12.62 0.43 -15.12
N GLU A 171 11.32 0.22 -14.95
CA GLU A 171 10.69 0.02 -13.64
C GLU A 171 11.32 -1.14 -12.89
N LEU A 172 11.50 -2.29 -13.54
CA LEU A 172 12.12 -3.46 -12.91
C LEU A 172 13.56 -3.18 -12.45
N GLU A 173 14.38 -2.51 -13.24
CA GLU A 173 15.76 -2.18 -12.83
C GLU A 173 15.78 -1.13 -11.70
N ILE A 174 14.86 -0.17 -11.70
CA ILE A 174 14.68 0.75 -10.56
C ILE A 174 14.30 -0.04 -9.30
N LEU A 175 13.27 -0.88 -9.38
CA LEU A 175 12.77 -1.65 -8.23
C LEU A 175 13.86 -2.61 -7.69
N LYS A 176 14.67 -3.23 -8.54
CA LYS A 176 15.83 -4.04 -8.11
C LYS A 176 16.88 -3.20 -7.37
N TYR A 177 17.19 -2.00 -7.86
CA TYR A 177 18.10 -1.10 -7.17
C TYR A 177 17.55 -0.69 -5.80
N LEU A 178 16.25 -0.35 -5.73
CA LEU A 178 15.59 -0.01 -4.46
C LEU A 178 15.60 -1.20 -3.49
N ALA A 179 15.36 -2.42 -3.97
CA ALA A 179 15.41 -3.63 -3.15
C ALA A 179 16.80 -3.92 -2.58
N LEU A 180 17.85 -3.69 -3.37
CA LEU A 180 19.24 -3.81 -2.93
C LEU A 180 19.60 -2.76 -1.86
N ASN A 181 19.05 -1.55 -1.98
CA ASN A 181 19.36 -0.42 -1.10
C ASN A 181 18.21 -0.11 -0.12
N LEU A 182 17.39 -1.10 0.23
CA LEU A 182 16.22 -0.89 1.08
C LEU A 182 16.63 -0.28 2.43
N GLY A 183 15.90 0.75 2.85
CA GLY A 183 16.16 1.46 4.12
C GLY A 183 17.45 2.30 4.13
N GLN A 184 18.18 2.36 3.02
CA GLN A 184 19.30 3.28 2.82
C GLN A 184 18.82 4.60 2.22
N GLN A 185 19.65 5.65 2.38
CA GLN A 185 19.40 6.93 1.73
C GLN A 185 19.67 6.79 0.23
N ILE A 186 18.72 7.25 -0.59
CA ILE A 186 18.81 7.09 -2.04
C ILE A 186 19.02 8.44 -2.71
N SER A 187 20.03 8.49 -3.58
CA SER A 187 20.22 9.59 -4.53
C SER A 187 19.73 9.12 -5.90
N ILE A 188 18.67 9.75 -6.41
CA ILE A 188 18.13 9.44 -7.74
C ILE A 188 19.19 9.69 -8.82
N SER A 189 20.07 10.67 -8.63
CA SER A 189 21.21 10.90 -9.52
C SER A 189 22.19 9.72 -9.53
N LYS A 190 22.48 9.12 -8.36
CA LYS A 190 23.34 7.92 -8.28
C LYS A 190 22.66 6.70 -8.92
N LEU A 191 21.36 6.50 -8.66
CA LEU A 191 20.57 5.46 -9.31
C LEU A 191 20.63 5.58 -10.83
N PHE A 192 20.40 6.79 -11.38
CA PHE A 192 20.50 7.04 -12.82
C PHE A 192 21.87 6.65 -13.39
N LEU A 193 22.97 7.02 -12.73
CA LEU A 193 24.32 6.68 -13.17
C LEU A 193 24.55 5.16 -13.19
N GLU A 194 24.01 4.42 -12.23
CA GLU A 194 24.08 2.95 -12.24
C GLU A 194 23.22 2.32 -13.33
N LEU A 195 22.00 2.83 -13.56
CA LEU A 195 21.11 2.33 -14.59
C LEU A 195 21.67 2.57 -16.00
N LYS A 196 22.28 3.73 -16.25
CA LYS A 196 22.85 4.09 -17.56
C LYS A 196 23.95 3.13 -18.03
N LYS A 197 24.61 2.41 -17.10
CA LYS A 197 25.61 1.37 -17.44
C LYS A 197 24.98 0.12 -18.07
N LYS A 198 23.68 -0.11 -17.86
CA LYS A 198 22.97 -1.33 -18.27
C LYS A 198 21.84 -1.08 -19.27
N LEU A 199 21.26 0.12 -19.24
CA LEU A 199 20.09 0.49 -20.03
C LEU A 199 20.30 1.84 -20.71
N LYS A 200 19.74 1.98 -21.92
CA LYS A 200 19.57 3.28 -22.56
C LYS A 200 18.41 4.01 -21.88
N THR A 201 18.72 4.98 -21.02
CA THR A 201 17.73 5.79 -20.29
C THR A 201 18.24 7.21 -20.05
N SER A 202 17.35 8.11 -19.66
CA SER A 202 17.66 9.50 -19.29
C SER A 202 17.42 9.73 -17.81
N LYS A 203 17.96 10.84 -17.27
CA LYS A 203 17.70 11.23 -15.88
C LYS A 203 16.21 11.49 -15.68
N ASP A 204 15.59 12.26 -16.57
CA ASP A 204 14.17 12.65 -16.46
C ASP A 204 13.24 11.43 -16.51
N SER A 205 13.56 10.43 -17.35
CA SER A 205 12.82 9.17 -17.38
C SER A 205 12.87 8.44 -16.04
N VAL A 206 14.04 8.40 -15.38
CA VAL A 206 14.17 7.76 -14.05
C VAL A 206 13.37 8.53 -12.99
N TYR A 207 13.42 9.86 -12.97
CA TYR A 207 12.62 10.66 -12.04
C TYR A 207 11.12 10.46 -12.25
N HIS A 208 10.66 10.49 -13.51
CA HIS A 208 9.28 10.24 -13.87
C HIS A 208 8.83 8.84 -13.43
N THR A 209 9.61 7.80 -13.73
CA THR A 209 9.26 6.43 -13.33
C THR A 209 9.18 6.26 -11.81
N ILE A 210 10.08 6.88 -11.04
CA ILE A 210 9.97 6.87 -9.56
C ILE A 210 8.66 7.53 -9.11
N LYS A 211 8.30 8.66 -9.71
CA LYS A 211 7.04 9.35 -9.38
C LYS A 211 5.82 8.53 -9.75
N GLU A 212 5.84 7.82 -10.88
CA GLU A 212 4.77 6.89 -11.24
C GLU A 212 4.68 5.70 -10.30
N LEU A 213 5.81 5.12 -9.88
CA LEU A 213 5.82 4.03 -8.88
C LEU A 213 5.29 4.50 -7.52
N GLU A 214 5.54 5.76 -7.16
CA GLU A 214 4.96 6.38 -5.96
C GLU A 214 3.45 6.60 -6.13
N ASN A 215 3.03 7.15 -7.28
CA ASN A 215 1.62 7.41 -7.63
C ASN A 215 0.79 6.12 -7.72
N THR A 216 1.41 5.00 -8.08
CA THR A 216 0.78 3.67 -8.19
C THR A 216 0.90 2.82 -6.92
N TYR A 217 1.28 3.43 -5.79
CA TYR A 217 1.41 2.76 -4.49
C TYR A 217 2.44 1.62 -4.46
N ILE A 218 3.42 1.57 -5.36
CA ILE A 218 4.46 0.52 -5.31
C ILE A 218 5.52 0.86 -4.26
N ILE A 219 5.90 2.14 -4.22
CA ILE A 219 6.91 2.66 -3.30
C ILE A 219 6.36 3.82 -2.47
N HIS A 220 7.02 4.08 -1.36
CA HIS A 220 6.73 5.20 -0.47
C HIS A 220 8.04 5.83 0.03
N PRO A 221 8.31 7.12 -0.30
CA PRO A 221 9.45 7.84 0.23
C PRO A 221 9.17 8.32 1.67
N ILE A 222 10.14 8.14 2.56
CA ILE A 222 10.14 8.75 3.90
C ILE A 222 11.25 9.79 3.93
N SER A 223 10.89 11.01 4.36
CA SER A 223 11.82 12.13 4.44
C SER A 223 12.56 12.14 5.77
N HIS A 224 13.82 12.58 5.71
CA HIS A 224 14.58 12.92 6.92
C HIS A 224 13.94 14.16 7.57
N ASP A 225 13.97 14.22 8.90
CA ASP A 225 13.33 15.31 9.65
C ASP A 225 13.85 16.72 9.36
N GLU A 226 15.17 16.86 9.22
CA GLU A 226 15.88 18.13 9.06
C GLU A 226 16.58 18.27 7.70
N LYS A 227 16.93 17.14 7.06
CA LYS A 227 17.76 17.12 5.86
C LYS A 227 16.92 16.88 4.61
N LYS A 228 17.37 17.39 3.46
CA LYS A 228 16.80 17.05 2.14
C LYS A 228 17.27 15.67 1.66
N LEU A 229 17.00 14.66 2.47
CA LEU A 229 17.38 13.26 2.25
C LEU A 229 16.12 12.39 2.40
N GLN A 230 16.06 11.32 1.61
CA GLN A 230 14.93 10.41 1.61
C GLN A 230 15.42 8.96 1.61
N LYS A 231 14.66 8.12 2.28
CA LYS A 231 14.68 6.66 2.12
C LYS A 231 13.45 6.27 1.33
N ILE A 232 13.52 5.20 0.54
CA ILE A 232 12.38 4.68 -0.23
C ILE A 232 12.11 3.26 0.23
N TYR A 233 10.85 2.98 0.54
CA TYR A 233 10.37 1.67 0.99
C TYR A 233 9.31 1.13 0.05
N PHE A 234 9.09 -0.19 0.06
CA PHE A 234 7.98 -0.79 -0.67
C PHE A 234 6.70 -0.78 0.15
N ARG A 235 5.57 -0.52 -0.51
CA ARG A 235 4.25 -0.73 0.09
C ARG A 235 3.89 -2.21 0.23
N ASP A 236 4.52 -3.06 -0.57
CA ASP A 236 4.59 -4.50 -0.34
C ASP A 236 6.05 -4.88 -0.08
N PHE A 237 6.40 -5.05 1.20
CA PHE A 237 7.76 -5.40 1.61
C PHE A 237 8.22 -6.75 1.04
N GLY A 238 7.31 -7.63 0.61
CA GLY A 238 7.65 -8.89 -0.07
C GLY A 238 8.36 -8.68 -1.42
N LEU A 239 8.18 -7.52 -2.07
CA LEU A 239 8.91 -7.19 -3.30
C LEU A 239 10.43 -7.24 -3.11
N ARG A 240 10.93 -6.90 -1.93
CA ARG A 240 12.36 -7.00 -1.61
C ARG A 240 12.88 -8.42 -1.82
N ASN A 241 12.19 -9.42 -1.29
CA ASN A 241 12.59 -10.83 -1.36
C ASN A 241 12.54 -11.37 -2.80
N ASN A 242 11.63 -10.83 -3.61
CA ASN A 242 11.43 -11.28 -4.99
C ASN A 242 12.39 -10.60 -5.99
N LEU A 243 12.88 -9.41 -5.66
CA LEU A 243 13.76 -8.61 -6.52
C LEU A 243 15.24 -8.67 -6.12
N CYS A 244 15.56 -9.10 -4.90
CA CYS A 244 16.92 -9.12 -4.39
C CYS A 244 17.25 -10.43 -3.65
N ILE A 245 18.32 -11.10 -4.07
CA ILE A 245 18.81 -12.35 -3.46
C ILE A 245 19.53 -12.05 -2.13
N GLN A 246 20.14 -10.87 -1.98
CA GLN A 246 20.84 -10.50 -0.76
C GLN A 246 19.84 -10.34 0.39
N LYS A 247 20.13 -10.99 1.52
CA LYS A 247 19.30 -10.90 2.72
C LYS A 247 19.71 -9.68 3.54
N ASP A 248 18.73 -8.87 3.91
CA ASP A 248 18.86 -7.79 4.87
C ASP A 248 17.58 -7.77 5.69
N PHE A 249 17.59 -8.60 6.74
CA PHE A 249 16.42 -8.79 7.57
C PHE A 249 16.09 -7.52 8.37
N ALA A 250 17.10 -6.77 8.81
CA ALA A 250 16.89 -5.56 9.60
C ALA A 250 16.08 -4.52 8.83
N HIS A 251 16.46 -4.23 7.58
CA HIS A 251 15.73 -3.28 6.75
C HIS A 251 14.40 -3.83 6.21
N LEU A 252 14.29 -5.16 6.02
CA LEU A 252 13.00 -5.77 5.70
C LEU A 252 12.00 -5.62 6.86
N PHE A 253 12.44 -5.87 8.08
CA PHE A 253 11.62 -5.71 9.29
C PHE A 253 11.26 -4.24 9.55
N GLU A 254 12.19 -3.31 9.29
CA GLU A 254 11.91 -1.87 9.27
C GLU A 254 10.81 -1.53 8.23
N ASN A 255 10.89 -2.08 7.02
CA ASN A 255 9.86 -1.86 6.00
C ASN A 255 8.51 -2.45 6.42
N LEU A 256 8.49 -3.61 7.07
CA LEU A 256 7.27 -4.22 7.64
C LEU A 256 6.61 -3.26 8.65
N ILE A 257 7.38 -2.75 9.61
CA ILE A 257 6.89 -1.80 10.63
C ILE A 257 6.26 -0.58 9.95
N LEU A 258 6.93 0.00 8.95
CA LEU A 258 6.41 1.16 8.25
C LEU A 258 5.03 0.91 7.61
N ASN A 259 4.83 -0.29 7.06
CA ASN A 259 3.56 -0.64 6.44
C ASN A 259 2.41 -0.72 7.45
N GLU A 260 2.68 -1.21 8.67
CA GLU A 260 1.68 -1.18 9.76
C GLU A 260 1.42 0.26 10.25
N LEU A 261 2.43 1.13 10.24
CA LEU A 261 2.26 2.54 10.62
C LEU A 261 1.31 3.33 9.70
N PHE A 262 1.07 2.87 8.46
CA PHE A 262 0.12 3.54 7.56
C PHE A 262 -1.32 3.52 8.08
N LYS A 263 -1.67 2.62 9.01
CA LYS A 263 -2.99 2.60 9.68
C LYS A 263 -3.31 3.93 10.37
N PHE A 264 -2.29 4.63 10.87
CA PHE A 264 -2.46 5.90 11.58
C PHE A 264 -2.81 7.07 10.65
N LYS A 265 -2.73 6.91 9.33
CA LYS A 265 -3.05 7.96 8.33
C LYS A 265 -2.37 9.31 8.63
N GLN A 266 -1.12 9.26 9.10
CA GLN A 266 -0.31 10.42 9.43
C GLN A 266 1.08 10.32 8.79
N GLU A 267 1.76 11.44 8.68
CA GLU A 267 3.13 11.48 8.17
C GLU A 267 4.15 10.99 9.19
N PHE A 268 5.14 10.25 8.70
CA PHE A 268 6.27 9.76 9.47
C PHE A 268 7.58 10.28 8.88
N PHE A 269 8.53 10.56 9.77
CA PHE A 269 9.88 11.01 9.44
C PHE A 269 10.91 10.06 10.03
N TYR A 270 12.12 10.06 9.48
CA TYR A 270 13.25 9.36 10.07
C TYR A 270 14.37 10.32 10.46
N ASN A 271 15.24 9.88 11.36
CA ASN A 271 16.51 10.52 11.62
C ASN A 271 17.54 9.48 12.10
N LYS A 272 18.67 9.93 12.64
CA LYS A 272 19.72 9.02 13.13
C LYS A 272 19.37 8.29 14.43
N PHE A 273 18.32 8.72 15.14
CA PHE A 273 17.94 8.21 16.47
C PHE A 273 16.74 7.28 16.39
N PHE A 274 15.70 7.69 15.65
CA PHE A 274 14.44 6.97 15.49
C PHE A 274 14.31 6.41 14.08
N THR A 275 13.83 5.17 14.00
CA THR A 275 13.55 4.54 12.71
C THR A 275 12.42 5.28 12.00
N PHE A 276 11.31 5.50 12.71
CA PHE A 276 10.21 6.35 12.29
C PHE A 276 9.69 7.15 13.49
N TYR A 277 9.16 8.34 13.26
CA TYR A 277 8.43 9.05 14.29
C TYR A 277 7.41 10.00 13.67
N SER A 278 6.33 10.27 14.41
CA SER A 278 5.29 11.22 14.01
C SER A 278 5.44 12.51 14.80
N LYS A 279 5.43 13.64 14.09
CA LYS A 279 5.39 14.97 14.70
C LYS A 279 4.02 15.30 15.30
N VAL A 280 2.97 14.59 14.87
CA VAL A 280 1.58 14.78 15.31
C VAL A 280 1.32 14.00 16.58
N SER A 281 1.50 12.68 16.56
CA SER A 281 1.23 11.83 17.73
C SER A 281 2.31 11.91 18.81
N LYS A 282 3.48 12.49 18.51
CA LYS A 282 4.64 12.58 19.42
C LYS A 282 5.15 11.21 19.88
N ILE A 283 5.01 10.21 19.02
CA ILE A 283 5.48 8.83 19.24
C ILE A 283 6.62 8.54 18.27
N ALA A 284 7.68 7.91 18.77
CA ALA A 284 8.75 7.34 17.96
C ALA A 284 8.73 5.82 17.99
N TYR A 285 9.17 5.23 16.88
CA TYR A 285 9.25 3.80 16.66
C TYR A 285 10.68 3.44 16.27
N ILE A 286 11.20 2.37 16.87
CA ILE A 286 12.56 1.89 16.63
C ILE A 286 12.49 0.41 16.27
N SER A 287 12.93 0.09 15.05
CA SER A 287 13.11 -1.29 14.61
C SER A 287 14.26 -1.92 15.39
N SER A 288 13.98 -2.97 16.17
CA SER A 288 14.95 -3.69 17.00
C SER A 288 14.62 -5.19 17.05
N PRO A 289 14.62 -5.88 15.89
CA PRO A 289 14.03 -7.22 15.77
C PRO A 289 14.60 -8.25 16.75
N THR A 290 15.91 -8.20 17.02
CA THR A 290 16.64 -9.20 17.80
C THR A 290 17.46 -8.58 18.93
N LEU A 291 17.23 -7.32 19.28
CA LEU A 291 18.03 -6.64 20.30
C LEU A 291 17.55 -7.05 21.70
N ASP A 292 18.49 -7.39 22.57
CA ASP A 292 18.20 -7.73 23.97
C ASP A 292 17.67 -6.53 24.78
N ILE A 293 16.87 -6.80 25.80
CA ILE A 293 16.23 -5.77 26.64
C ILE A 293 17.26 -4.87 27.32
N ASP A 294 18.39 -5.39 27.80
CA ASP A 294 19.41 -4.58 28.45
C ASP A 294 20.09 -3.62 27.46
N LEU A 295 20.33 -4.09 26.23
CA LEU A 295 20.84 -3.26 25.14
C LEU A 295 19.81 -2.21 24.69
N ILE A 296 18.52 -2.55 24.70
CA ILE A 296 17.43 -1.60 24.45
C ILE A 296 17.42 -0.50 25.52
N LYS A 297 17.54 -0.84 26.80
CA LYS A 297 17.62 0.13 27.90
C LYS A 297 18.82 1.07 27.77
N LEU A 298 19.98 0.54 27.36
CA LEU A 298 21.15 1.37 27.05
C LEU A 298 20.89 2.31 25.87
N ARG A 299 20.21 1.85 24.82
CA ARG A 299 19.84 2.69 23.67
C ARG A 299 18.81 3.76 24.06
N ALA A 300 17.83 3.42 24.89
CA ALA A 300 16.83 4.35 25.41
C ALA A 300 17.49 5.53 26.15
N LYS A 301 18.47 5.25 27.02
CA LYS A 301 19.26 6.30 27.70
C LYS A 301 20.00 7.21 26.72
N LYS A 302 20.56 6.67 25.63
CA LYS A 302 21.29 7.44 24.61
C LYS A 302 20.41 8.36 23.78
N ILE A 303 19.14 8.02 23.59
CA ILE A 303 18.21 8.79 22.74
C ILE A 303 17.29 9.73 23.55
N LEU A 304 17.25 9.58 24.87
CA LEU A 304 16.37 10.32 25.78
C LEU A 304 16.43 11.84 25.58
N SER A 305 17.63 12.41 25.54
CA SER A 305 17.82 13.85 25.36
C SER A 305 17.20 14.35 24.05
N LYS A 306 17.37 13.58 22.96
CA LYS A 306 16.77 13.92 21.67
C LYS A 306 15.26 13.69 21.65
N SER A 307 14.74 12.67 22.36
CA SER A 307 13.30 12.49 22.52
C SER A 307 12.67 13.74 23.14
N LEU A 308 13.23 14.23 24.25
CA LEU A 308 12.76 15.44 24.93
C LEU A 308 12.87 16.68 24.03
N GLU A 309 14.00 16.86 23.34
CA GLU A 309 14.21 17.97 22.39
C GLU A 309 13.15 18.01 21.28
N LEU A 310 12.75 16.84 20.76
CA LEU A 310 11.73 16.71 19.72
C LEU A 310 10.29 16.66 20.26
N GLY A 311 10.11 16.75 21.59
CA GLY A 311 8.81 16.63 22.24
C GLY A 311 8.17 15.25 22.09
N ILE A 312 8.99 14.20 22.01
CA ILE A 312 8.58 12.80 21.91
C ILE A 312 8.57 12.21 23.32
N PHE A 313 7.39 11.88 23.81
CA PHE A 313 7.19 11.38 25.18
C PHE A 313 6.90 9.88 25.24
N HIS A 314 6.80 9.22 24.08
CA HIS A 314 6.62 7.78 23.97
C HIS A 314 7.50 7.22 22.86
N VAL A 315 8.36 6.26 23.21
CA VAL A 315 9.23 5.57 22.28
C VAL A 315 8.94 4.07 22.34
N VAL A 316 8.58 3.50 21.20
CA VAL A 316 8.26 2.08 21.05
C VAL A 316 9.39 1.37 20.31
N PHE A 317 10.07 0.46 20.99
CA PHE A 317 10.98 -0.51 20.38
C PHE A 317 10.18 -1.71 19.91
N ILE A 318 10.20 -1.97 18.61
CA ILE A 318 9.48 -3.11 18.01
C ILE A 318 10.48 -4.24 17.80
N THR A 319 10.19 -5.40 18.40
CA THR A 319 11.03 -6.59 18.41
C THR A 319 10.27 -7.79 17.83
N LEU A 320 10.90 -8.97 17.78
CA LEU A 320 10.21 -10.21 17.41
C LEU A 320 9.54 -10.94 18.58
N SER A 321 9.98 -10.70 19.81
CA SER A 321 9.57 -11.55 20.95
C SER A 321 9.69 -10.91 22.33
N SER A 322 10.42 -9.80 22.47
CA SER A 322 10.70 -9.21 23.77
C SER A 322 9.64 -8.19 24.15
N GLU A 323 9.26 -8.20 25.43
CA GLU A 323 8.31 -7.26 26.03
C GLU A 323 8.91 -6.64 27.28
N ASP A 324 8.77 -5.32 27.40
CA ASP A 324 9.14 -4.57 28.60
C ASP A 324 8.48 -3.18 28.53
N SER A 325 8.34 -2.51 29.67
CA SER A 325 7.97 -1.09 29.70
C SER A 325 8.59 -0.41 30.91
N PHE A 326 9.15 0.78 30.69
CA PHE A 326 9.79 1.57 31.73
C PHE A 326 9.70 3.06 31.41
N PHE A 327 9.92 3.88 32.43
CA PHE A 327 9.98 5.33 32.30
C PHE A 327 11.38 5.83 32.61
N GLU A 328 11.80 6.87 31.89
CA GLU A 328 13.04 7.59 32.16
C GLU A 328 12.78 9.08 31.90
N GLN A 329 12.96 9.91 32.94
CA GLN A 329 12.72 11.37 32.89
C GLN A 329 11.38 11.78 32.23
N GLY A 330 10.30 11.05 32.54
CA GLY A 330 8.96 11.34 32.03
C GLY A 330 8.68 10.81 30.61
N VAL A 331 9.65 10.21 29.93
CA VAL A 331 9.46 9.53 28.64
C VAL A 331 9.10 8.06 28.88
N LYS A 332 7.99 7.59 28.31
CA LYS A 332 7.62 6.17 28.29
C LYS A 332 8.45 5.45 27.23
N PHE A 333 9.17 4.42 27.63
CA PHE A 333 9.77 3.45 26.74
C PHE A 333 8.97 2.15 26.80
N GLU A 334 8.63 1.63 25.63
CA GLU A 334 7.85 0.42 25.49
C GLU A 334 8.54 -0.51 24.51
N VAL A 335 8.69 -1.77 24.88
CA VAL A 335 9.26 -2.82 24.03
C VAL A 335 8.13 -3.78 23.72
N LEU A 336 7.79 -3.91 22.43
CA LEU A 336 6.68 -4.74 21.97
C LEU A 336 7.15 -5.70 20.87
N PRO A 337 6.72 -6.97 20.91
CA PRO A 337 6.75 -7.87 19.78
C PRO A 337 5.91 -7.30 18.63
N PHE A 338 6.32 -7.57 17.41
CA PHE A 338 5.66 -7.05 16.21
C PHE A 338 4.18 -7.44 16.13
N ASP A 339 3.83 -8.67 16.49
CA ASP A 339 2.44 -9.15 16.50
C ASP A 339 1.58 -8.34 17.48
N LYS A 340 2.07 -8.11 18.70
CA LYS A 340 1.36 -7.26 19.68
C LYS A 340 1.25 -5.81 19.22
N PHE A 341 2.32 -5.27 18.65
CA PHE A 341 2.31 -3.93 18.07
C PHE A 341 1.29 -3.81 16.93
N SER A 342 1.29 -4.75 15.99
CA SER A 342 0.44 -4.67 14.80
C SER A 342 -1.04 -4.97 15.06
N LEU A 343 -1.35 -5.78 16.07
CA LEU A 343 -2.70 -6.13 16.51
C LEU A 343 -3.24 -5.21 17.63
N GLY A 344 -2.44 -4.29 18.14
CA GLY A 344 -2.79 -3.42 19.27
C GLY A 344 -3.55 -2.14 18.92
N PHE A 345 -3.93 -1.94 17.65
CA PHE A 345 -4.55 -0.70 17.14
C PHE A 345 -5.84 -0.94 16.40
#